data_AF-A0A2Z5JG45-F1
#
_entry.id   AF-A0A2Z5JG45-F1
#
_cell.length_a   1.000
_cell.length_b   1.000
_cell.length_c   1.000
_cell.angle_alpha   90.00
_cell.angle_beta   90.00
_cell.angle_gamma   90.00
#
_symmetry.space_group_name_H-M   'P 1'
#
loop_
_entity.id
_entity.type
_entity.pdbx_description
1 polymer ?
#
loop_
_entity_poly.entity_id
_entity_poly.type
_entity_poly.pdbx_seq_one_letter_code
_entity_poly.pdbx_strand_id
1 'polypeptide(L)'
;MTVLAVAGCGSPDGDSERSGTPGPVPKGSSPQKSAVPRAGQQKVPPAFDGAKGWAVMQTERLDRPTVAPHSKLVLLLKTHADGKALGVEARDAATGAVRWSSAPWKPSTRPAEFRAEDAELVVTSKDGKDYVVLAVTVQEGKDAINRGKPTAHLAVYPADSSGTGVAPLHQVTVPGTDSGAIPHDTDGTVAVETRDGMAVVDAAGGTTRSSPGKNTPEFMLRVRSATYPTLDVADVWTGRQQVPPGAVSDDGMDKGVAYGVRGGYLVARWPSKNQDHTVSGLAMNYVWAVHDERTGKPAFSVKCDGLTDALPAGGEADTLLSDNGRYLVNGDVAFDLQAKKGYCFGETESRAGVKFKGVDNSGTAYGAVTTSGSAGLVALDLATGKSTELDANVPLPTRVTGDVALYEATPLNEKDPGAEPATHAILSVYPGR
;
A
#
# COMPACT_ATOMS: atom_id res chain seq x y z
N MET A 1 9.42 -18.76 55.42
CA MET A 1 8.07 -18.42 55.91
C MET A 1 8.21 -18.08 57.38
N THR A 2 8.49 -16.82 57.68
CA THR A 2 8.53 -16.27 59.04
C THR A 2 8.12 -14.81 58.89
N VAL A 3 6.94 -14.48 59.39
CA VAL A 3 6.37 -13.14 59.41
C VAL A 3 6.84 -12.49 60.71
N LEU A 4 7.53 -11.35 60.62
CA LEU A 4 7.70 -10.44 61.75
C LEU A 4 6.98 -9.13 61.43
N ALA A 5 5.86 -8.91 62.10
CA ALA A 5 5.18 -7.64 62.23
C ALA A 5 5.76 -6.92 63.45
N VAL A 6 6.18 -5.67 63.30
CA VAL A 6 6.51 -4.79 64.43
C VAL A 6 5.47 -3.68 64.46
N ALA A 7 4.64 -3.71 65.49
CA ALA A 7 3.78 -2.61 65.92
C ALA A 7 4.60 -1.68 66.82
N GLY A 8 4.51 -0.37 66.58
CA GLY A 8 5.05 0.66 67.45
C GLY A 8 4.00 1.75 67.65
N CYS A 9 3.34 1.72 68.80
CA CYS A 9 2.54 2.82 69.35
C CYS A 9 3.41 3.63 70.33
N GLY A 10 3.20 4.95 70.40
CA GLY A 10 3.46 5.73 71.62
C GLY A 10 4.16 7.08 71.41
N SER A 11 3.36 8.15 71.35
CA SER A 11 3.74 9.57 71.44
C SER A 11 4.35 9.95 72.80
N PRO A 12 4.91 11.17 72.94
CA PRO A 12 4.08 12.21 73.57
C PRO A 12 4.21 13.64 72.97
N ASP A 13 3.05 14.28 72.91
CA ASP A 13 2.69 15.67 73.20
C ASP A 13 3.65 16.83 72.91
N GLY A 14 3.15 17.77 72.11
CA GLY A 14 3.71 19.09 71.89
C GLY A 14 2.71 19.98 71.14
N ASP A 15 1.65 20.42 71.84
CA ASP A 15 0.70 21.42 71.36
C ASP A 15 1.42 22.73 71.04
N SER A 16 1.28 23.18 69.79
CA SER A 16 1.32 24.60 69.46
C SER A 16 0.41 24.86 68.26
N GLU A 17 -0.78 25.34 68.58
CA GLU A 17 -1.75 25.90 67.64
C GLU A 17 -1.09 27.00 66.80
N ARG A 18 -0.99 26.75 65.50
CA ARG A 18 -0.83 27.81 64.50
C ARG A 18 -1.89 27.61 63.43
N SER A 19 -2.93 28.41 63.54
CA SER A 19 -3.97 28.64 62.54
C SER A 19 -3.33 29.03 61.20
N GLY A 20 -3.33 28.10 60.25
CA GLY A 20 -2.95 28.30 58.86
C GLY A 20 -4.04 27.74 57.96
N THR A 21 -4.67 28.64 57.19
CA THR A 21 -5.69 28.39 56.18
C THR A 21 -5.33 27.23 55.24
N PRO A 22 -6.25 26.32 54.89
CA PRO A 22 -5.98 25.28 53.90
C PRO A 22 -5.73 25.92 52.53
N GLY A 23 -4.50 25.81 52.04
CA GLY A 23 -4.17 26.12 50.65
C GLY A 23 -4.93 25.17 49.70
N PRO A 24 -5.30 25.61 48.49
CA PRO A 24 -5.96 24.73 47.53
C PRO A 24 -5.02 23.59 47.15
N VAL A 25 -5.49 22.36 47.35
CA VAL A 25 -4.85 21.15 46.83
C VAL A 25 -4.70 21.31 45.31
N PRO A 26 -3.51 21.12 44.71
CA PRO A 26 -3.34 21.16 43.27
C PRO A 26 -4.22 20.08 42.67
N LYS A 27 -5.24 20.48 41.89
CA LYS A 27 -6.03 19.58 41.07
C LYS A 27 -5.07 18.78 40.20
N GLY A 28 -5.09 17.46 40.39
CA GLY A 28 -4.34 16.52 39.58
C GLY A 28 -4.58 16.80 38.10
N SER A 29 -3.49 16.99 37.37
CA SER A 29 -3.46 17.12 35.92
C SER A 29 -4.14 15.88 35.33
N SER A 30 -5.33 16.06 34.72
CA SER A 30 -5.92 15.01 33.91
C SER A 30 -4.93 14.60 32.81
N PRO A 31 -4.85 13.32 32.43
CA PRO A 31 -4.00 12.88 31.33
C PRO A 31 -4.38 13.67 30.08
N GLN A 32 -3.48 14.55 29.64
CA GLN A 32 -3.67 15.34 28.44
C GLN A 32 -3.71 14.35 27.27
N LYS A 33 -4.90 14.08 26.76
CA LYS A 33 -5.13 13.24 25.59
C LYS A 33 -4.32 13.85 24.45
N SER A 34 -3.20 13.23 24.09
CA SER A 34 -2.31 13.73 23.05
C SER A 34 -3.14 13.98 21.78
N ALA A 35 -3.24 15.24 21.38
CA ALA A 35 -3.98 15.62 20.18
C ALA A 35 -3.24 15.07 18.95
N VAL A 36 -4.00 14.52 17.99
CA VAL A 36 -3.45 14.07 16.71
C VAL A 36 -2.85 15.29 16.00
N PRO A 37 -1.60 15.23 15.51
CA PRO A 37 -1.01 16.31 14.73
C PRO A 37 -1.87 16.61 13.50
N ARG A 38 -2.19 17.88 13.27
CA ARG A 38 -2.88 18.29 12.04
C ARG A 38 -1.88 18.31 10.90
N ALA A 39 -2.34 17.91 9.71
CA ALA A 39 -1.61 18.22 8.51
C ALA A 39 -1.60 19.74 8.32
N GLY A 40 -0.52 20.28 7.74
CA GLY A 40 -0.49 21.69 7.34
C GLY A 40 -1.63 22.01 6.36
N GLN A 41 -1.91 23.30 6.14
CA GLN A 41 -2.87 23.73 5.12
C GLN A 41 -2.27 23.57 3.71
N GLN A 42 -2.08 22.33 3.27
CA GLN A 42 -1.66 22.03 1.92
C GLN A 42 -2.87 22.17 0.98
N LYS A 43 -2.66 22.72 -0.21
CA LYS A 43 -3.65 22.56 -1.29
C LYS A 43 -3.72 21.08 -1.65
N VAL A 44 -4.93 20.53 -1.72
CA VAL A 44 -5.19 19.14 -2.11
C VAL A 44 -6.20 19.12 -3.26
N PRO A 45 -6.28 18.03 -4.04
CA PRO A 45 -7.30 17.90 -5.06
C PRO A 45 -8.72 18.10 -4.50
N PRO A 46 -9.67 18.61 -5.30
CA PRO A 46 -10.99 19.02 -4.81
C PRO A 46 -11.82 17.92 -4.12
N ALA A 47 -11.54 16.64 -4.42
CA ALA A 47 -12.20 15.51 -3.77
C ALA A 47 -11.82 15.35 -2.29
N PHE A 48 -10.71 15.95 -1.84
CA PHE A 48 -10.20 15.81 -0.48
C PHE A 48 -10.45 17.06 0.36
N ASP A 49 -10.59 16.85 1.66
CA ASP A 49 -10.78 17.89 2.66
C ASP A 49 -9.44 18.29 3.28
N GLY A 50 -8.82 19.31 2.68
CA GLY A 50 -7.57 19.91 3.17
C GLY A 50 -7.65 20.43 4.62
N ALA A 51 -8.86 20.70 5.15
CA ALA A 51 -9.04 21.20 6.51
C ALA A 51 -9.12 20.08 7.56
N LYS A 52 -9.36 18.84 7.14
CA LYS A 52 -9.44 17.66 8.01
C LYS A 52 -8.20 16.78 7.99
N GLY A 53 -7.14 17.22 7.30
CA GLY A 53 -5.91 16.47 7.21
C GLY A 53 -5.22 16.26 8.56
N TRP A 54 -4.59 15.11 8.73
CA TRP A 54 -3.76 14.76 9.88
C TRP A 54 -2.37 14.30 9.42
N ALA A 55 -1.38 14.38 10.31
CA ALA A 55 0.00 14.09 9.98
C ALA A 55 0.62 13.07 10.94
N VAL A 56 1.64 12.37 10.42
CA VAL A 56 2.59 11.58 11.22
C VAL A 56 3.89 12.35 11.28
N MET A 57 4.37 12.59 12.50
CA MET A 57 5.62 13.29 12.74
C MET A 57 6.79 12.31 12.79
N GLN A 58 7.97 12.72 12.31
CA GLN A 58 9.21 11.93 12.35
C GLN A 58 9.55 11.42 13.75
N THR A 59 9.20 12.21 14.78
CA THR A 59 9.42 11.86 16.19
C THR A 59 8.64 10.63 16.65
N GLU A 60 7.59 10.25 15.93
CA GLU A 60 6.73 9.12 16.26
C GLU A 60 7.35 7.76 15.89
N ARG A 61 8.44 7.76 15.09
CA ARG A 61 9.11 6.53 14.59
C ARG A 61 8.13 5.57 13.89
N LEU A 62 7.20 6.16 13.14
CA LEU A 62 6.21 5.49 12.32
C LEU A 62 6.60 5.67 10.85
N ASP A 63 6.55 4.65 10.02
CA ASP A 63 6.87 4.76 8.59
C ASP A 63 6.05 3.79 7.73
N ARG A 64 6.34 3.75 6.41
CA ARG A 64 5.77 2.82 5.42
C ARG A 64 4.24 2.71 5.54
N PRO A 65 3.50 3.80 5.27
CA PRO A 65 2.06 3.76 5.35
C PRO A 65 1.47 2.79 4.33
N THR A 66 0.53 1.99 4.79
CA THR A 66 -0.37 1.23 3.92
C THR A 66 -1.81 1.45 4.37
N VAL A 67 -2.79 1.04 3.56
CA VAL A 67 -4.20 1.28 3.84
C VAL A 67 -4.94 -0.04 3.87
N ALA A 68 -5.81 -0.18 4.86
CA ALA A 68 -6.77 -1.27 4.98
C ALA A 68 -8.16 -0.72 4.59
N PRO A 69 -8.57 -0.87 3.31
CA PRO A 69 -9.70 -0.13 2.75
C PRO A 69 -11.04 -0.53 3.38
N HIS A 70 -11.26 -1.83 3.65
CA HIS A 70 -12.51 -2.29 4.27
C HIS A 70 -12.65 -1.85 5.73
N SER A 71 -11.51 -1.69 6.42
CA SER A 71 -11.44 -1.26 7.82
C SER A 71 -11.33 0.26 7.98
N LYS A 72 -11.09 0.98 6.88
CA LYS A 72 -10.88 2.44 6.84
C LYS A 72 -9.71 2.89 7.73
N LEU A 73 -8.60 2.17 7.64
CA LEU A 73 -7.41 2.42 8.47
C LEU A 73 -6.21 2.80 7.61
N VAL A 74 -5.41 3.74 8.11
CA VAL A 74 -4.01 3.90 7.71
C VAL A 74 -3.17 3.14 8.72
N LEU A 75 -2.36 2.21 8.22
CA LEU A 75 -1.49 1.38 9.02
C LEU A 75 -0.05 1.83 8.84
N LEU A 76 0.67 1.92 9.94
CA LEU A 76 2.03 2.43 10.00
C LEU A 76 2.92 1.38 10.66
N LEU A 77 4.08 1.13 10.08
CA LEU A 77 5.09 0.33 10.76
C LEU A 77 5.64 1.13 11.94
N LYS A 78 5.69 0.49 13.10
CA LYS A 78 6.24 1.07 14.32
C LYS A 78 7.55 0.40 14.70
N THR A 79 8.61 1.21 14.82
CA THR A 79 9.92 0.70 15.24
C THR A 79 10.13 0.89 16.74
N HIS A 80 10.45 -0.20 17.45
CA HIS A 80 10.71 -0.24 18.88
C HIS A 80 12.18 -0.55 19.20
N ALA A 81 12.63 -0.14 20.39
CA ALA A 81 13.94 -0.50 20.96
C ALA A 81 15.11 -0.36 19.97
N ASP A 82 15.16 0.78 19.27
CA ASP A 82 16.18 1.12 18.25
C ASP A 82 16.29 0.09 17.11
N GLY A 83 15.15 -0.36 16.58
CA GLY A 83 15.11 -1.30 15.46
C GLY A 83 15.09 -2.77 15.86
N LYS A 84 15.17 -3.09 17.16
CA LYS A 84 15.26 -4.47 17.66
C LYS A 84 13.90 -5.15 17.85
N ALA A 85 12.83 -4.41 17.72
CA ALA A 85 11.47 -4.93 17.69
C ALA A 85 10.63 -4.07 16.76
N LEU A 86 9.63 -4.68 16.16
CA LEU A 86 8.72 -4.06 15.20
C LEU A 86 7.29 -4.11 15.74
N GLY A 87 6.40 -3.35 15.15
CA GLY A 87 4.99 -3.35 15.49
C GLY A 87 4.17 -2.64 14.44
N VAL A 88 2.87 -2.62 14.65
CA VAL A 88 1.93 -1.92 13.78
C VAL A 88 1.13 -0.95 14.61
N GLU A 89 0.95 0.26 14.08
CA GLU A 89 -0.03 1.20 14.59
C GLU A 89 -1.11 1.45 13.54
N ALA A 90 -2.36 1.24 13.92
CA ALA A 90 -3.50 1.47 13.05
C ALA A 90 -4.22 2.75 13.47
N ARG A 91 -4.37 3.67 12.52
CA ARG A 91 -5.06 4.93 12.70
C ARG A 91 -6.32 4.97 11.85
N ASP A 92 -7.37 5.54 12.41
CA ASP A 92 -8.58 5.87 11.67
C ASP A 92 -8.20 6.82 10.53
N ALA A 93 -8.54 6.44 9.29
CA ALA A 93 -8.04 7.14 8.13
C ALA A 93 -8.60 8.58 8.01
N ALA A 94 -9.79 8.82 8.56
CA ALA A 94 -10.44 10.13 8.51
C ALA A 94 -9.92 11.09 9.59
N THR A 95 -9.60 10.58 10.78
CA THR A 95 -9.32 11.42 11.96
C THR A 95 -7.87 11.32 12.47
N GLY A 96 -7.12 10.32 12.02
CA GLY A 96 -5.79 10.00 12.53
C GLY A 96 -5.78 9.45 13.96
N ALA A 97 -6.95 9.21 14.56
CA ALA A 97 -7.04 8.63 15.89
C ALA A 97 -6.51 7.20 15.90
N VAL A 98 -5.63 6.87 16.83
CA VAL A 98 -5.13 5.50 17.01
C VAL A 98 -6.30 4.59 17.39
N ARG A 99 -6.57 3.58 16.56
CA ARG A 99 -7.61 2.57 16.77
C ARG A 99 -7.04 1.39 17.54
N TRP A 100 -5.84 0.97 17.17
CA TRP A 100 -5.07 -0.02 17.91
C TRP A 100 -3.58 0.08 17.63
N SER A 101 -2.78 -0.52 18.51
CA SER A 101 -1.35 -0.71 18.30
C SER A 101 -0.92 -2.10 18.77
N SER A 102 -0.04 -2.76 18.03
CA SER A 102 0.46 -4.09 18.40
C SER A 102 1.36 -4.04 19.64
N ALA A 103 1.56 -5.18 20.28
CA ALA A 103 2.71 -5.37 21.16
C ALA A 103 4.01 -5.36 20.33
N PRO A 104 5.18 -5.02 20.92
CA PRO A 104 6.45 -5.16 20.23
C PRO A 104 6.70 -6.62 19.83
N TRP A 105 6.88 -6.85 18.55
CA TRP A 105 7.17 -8.15 17.95
C TRP A 105 8.66 -8.27 17.64
N LYS A 106 9.26 -9.40 18.01
CA LYS A 106 10.68 -9.70 17.79
C LYS A 106 10.78 -10.86 16.80
N PRO A 107 11.06 -10.60 15.52
CA PRO A 107 11.20 -11.66 14.51
C PRO A 107 12.43 -12.54 14.76
N SER A 108 13.42 -12.03 15.51
CA SER A 108 14.56 -12.81 15.99
C SER A 108 14.97 -12.41 17.41
N THR A 109 15.58 -13.35 18.13
CA THR A 109 16.25 -13.10 19.42
C THR A 109 17.61 -12.42 19.26
N ARG A 110 18.20 -12.45 18.05
CA ARG A 110 19.50 -11.85 17.71
C ARG A 110 19.31 -10.62 16.83
N PRO A 111 19.55 -9.41 17.34
CA PRO A 111 19.36 -8.17 16.58
C PRO A 111 20.16 -8.07 15.28
N ALA A 112 21.29 -8.77 15.15
CA ALA A 112 22.12 -8.73 13.94
C ALA A 112 21.51 -9.47 12.74
N GLU A 113 20.46 -10.28 12.97
CA GLU A 113 19.86 -11.12 11.94
C GLU A 113 18.83 -10.39 11.08
N PHE A 114 18.31 -9.24 11.50
CA PHE A 114 17.36 -8.47 10.68
C PHE A 114 17.60 -6.97 10.86
N ARG A 115 17.10 -6.17 9.92
CA ARG A 115 17.10 -4.72 10.00
C ARG A 115 15.66 -4.21 9.84
N ALA A 116 15.32 -3.10 10.48
CA ALA A 116 13.95 -2.58 10.45
C ALA A 116 13.55 -2.08 9.05
N GLU A 117 14.52 -1.66 8.24
CA GLU A 117 14.37 -1.31 6.82
C GLU A 117 13.99 -2.51 5.93
N ASP A 118 14.27 -3.74 6.35
CA ASP A 118 13.88 -4.96 5.61
C ASP A 118 12.43 -5.38 5.94
N ALA A 119 11.74 -4.65 6.81
CA ALA A 119 10.35 -4.91 7.16
C ALA A 119 9.37 -4.35 6.13
N GLU A 120 8.27 -5.06 5.91
CA GLU A 120 7.21 -4.66 4.99
C GLU A 120 5.87 -4.76 5.70
N LEU A 121 4.97 -3.83 5.36
CA LEU A 121 3.61 -3.81 5.86
C LEU A 121 2.66 -3.93 4.69
N VAL A 122 1.96 -5.07 4.62
CA VAL A 122 1.04 -5.38 3.53
C VAL A 122 -0.35 -5.68 4.09
N VAL A 123 -1.37 -5.48 3.26
CA VAL A 123 -2.76 -5.77 3.62
C VAL A 123 -3.32 -6.73 2.59
N THR A 124 -4.02 -7.76 3.07
CA THR A 124 -4.80 -8.68 2.26
C THR A 124 -6.21 -8.75 2.81
N SER A 125 -7.19 -9.05 1.97
CA SER A 125 -8.59 -9.10 2.39
C SER A 125 -9.24 -10.43 2.01
N LYS A 126 -10.15 -10.91 2.85
CA LYS A 126 -10.97 -12.10 2.59
C LYS A 126 -12.37 -11.86 3.13
N ASP A 127 -13.38 -12.08 2.29
CA ASP A 127 -14.79 -11.92 2.67
C ASP A 127 -15.10 -10.54 3.30
N GLY A 128 -14.46 -9.48 2.78
CA GLY A 128 -14.61 -8.11 3.26
C GLY A 128 -13.90 -7.80 4.59
N LYS A 129 -13.09 -8.74 5.10
CA LYS A 129 -12.24 -8.53 6.29
C LYS A 129 -10.79 -8.31 5.86
N ASP A 130 -10.20 -7.21 6.33
CA ASP A 130 -8.78 -6.94 6.14
C ASP A 130 -7.92 -7.68 7.19
N TYR A 131 -6.77 -8.15 6.72
CA TYR A 131 -5.69 -8.70 7.52
C TYR A 131 -4.42 -7.91 7.24
N VAL A 132 -3.75 -7.53 8.32
CA VAL A 132 -2.49 -6.81 8.27
C VAL A 132 -1.37 -7.81 8.44
N VAL A 133 -0.42 -7.81 7.52
CA VAL A 133 0.75 -8.68 7.61
C VAL A 133 1.99 -7.82 7.71
N LEU A 134 2.66 -7.93 8.86
CA LEU A 134 3.99 -7.39 9.08
C LEU A 134 5.01 -8.48 8.75
N ALA A 135 5.71 -8.32 7.64
CA ALA A 135 6.70 -9.26 7.15
C ALA A 135 8.12 -8.71 7.31
N VAL A 136 9.10 -9.59 7.53
CA VAL A 136 10.52 -9.22 7.56
C VAL A 136 11.38 -10.42 7.20
N THR A 137 12.41 -10.19 6.39
CA THR A 137 13.41 -11.22 6.09
C THR A 137 14.49 -11.25 7.16
N VAL A 138 14.62 -12.40 7.83
CA VAL A 138 15.62 -12.67 8.87
C VAL A 138 16.72 -13.55 8.32
N GLN A 139 17.98 -13.18 8.54
CA GLN A 139 19.15 -13.98 8.25
C GLN A 139 19.47 -14.89 9.44
N GLU A 140 18.70 -15.96 9.59
CA GLU A 140 18.84 -16.90 10.70
C GLU A 140 20.22 -17.55 10.73
N GLY A 141 20.89 -17.53 11.87
CA GLY A 141 22.26 -18.05 11.98
C GLY A 141 23.34 -17.01 11.70
N LYS A 142 22.99 -15.78 11.32
CA LYS A 142 23.98 -14.74 11.01
C LYS A 142 24.77 -14.33 12.26
N ASP A 143 26.08 -14.25 12.10
CA ASP A 143 27.02 -13.75 13.10
C ASP A 143 28.25 -13.13 12.41
N ALA A 144 29.35 -12.94 13.14
CA ALA A 144 30.58 -12.34 12.59
C ALA A 144 31.28 -13.22 11.53
N ILE A 145 30.97 -14.52 11.47
CA ILE A 145 31.61 -15.53 10.61
C ILE A 145 30.60 -16.08 9.59
N ASN A 146 29.35 -16.29 10.01
CA ASN A 146 28.29 -16.93 9.22
C ASN A 146 27.36 -15.89 8.58
N ARG A 147 27.04 -16.08 7.30
CA ARG A 147 26.12 -15.18 6.56
C ARG A 147 24.64 -15.32 6.96
N GLY A 148 24.28 -16.41 7.65
CA GLY A 148 22.89 -16.76 7.95
C GLY A 148 22.16 -17.35 6.74
N LYS A 149 20.95 -17.85 6.99
CA LYS A 149 20.01 -18.34 5.98
C LYS A 149 18.81 -17.40 5.97
N PRO A 150 18.41 -16.89 4.81
CA PRO A 150 17.25 -16.01 4.74
C PRO A 150 15.96 -16.79 4.97
N THR A 151 15.12 -16.26 5.86
CA THR A 151 13.84 -16.81 6.28
C THR A 151 12.87 -15.66 6.46
N ALA A 152 11.68 -15.71 5.85
CA ALA A 152 10.67 -14.68 6.06
C ALA A 152 9.91 -14.99 7.34
N HIS A 153 9.77 -13.98 8.19
CA HIS A 153 8.95 -14.02 9.39
C HIS A 153 7.76 -13.08 9.19
N LEU A 154 6.55 -13.59 9.43
CA LEU A 154 5.31 -12.86 9.23
C LEU A 154 4.52 -12.84 10.54
N ALA A 155 4.08 -11.66 10.96
CA ALA A 155 3.09 -11.48 12.02
C ALA A 155 1.79 -10.97 11.41
N VAL A 156 0.71 -11.74 11.58
CA VAL A 156 -0.60 -11.43 11.01
C VAL A 156 -1.51 -10.87 12.08
N TYR A 157 -2.16 -9.73 11.82
CA TYR A 157 -3.11 -9.07 12.71
C TYR A 157 -4.46 -8.89 12.01
N PRO A 158 -5.59 -9.07 12.71
CA PRO A 158 -6.88 -8.72 12.16
C PRO A 158 -7.04 -7.19 12.24
N ALA A 159 -7.40 -6.56 11.13
CA ALA A 159 -7.43 -5.09 11.06
C ALA A 159 -8.51 -4.46 11.95
N ASP A 160 -9.58 -5.20 12.25
CA ASP A 160 -10.68 -4.83 13.15
C ASP A 160 -10.33 -4.95 14.65
N SER A 161 -9.04 -5.09 14.98
CA SER A 161 -8.54 -5.08 16.35
C SER A 161 -8.85 -3.76 17.09
N SER A 162 -8.71 -3.77 18.41
CA SER A 162 -8.87 -2.57 19.24
C SER A 162 -7.91 -2.57 20.43
N GLY A 163 -7.53 -1.38 20.88
CA GLY A 163 -6.72 -1.20 22.09
C GLY A 163 -5.21 -1.27 21.86
N THR A 164 -4.45 -1.38 22.95
CA THR A 164 -2.98 -1.37 22.94
C THR A 164 -2.42 -2.74 23.25
N GLY A 165 -1.30 -3.10 22.64
CA GLY A 165 -0.62 -4.37 22.90
C GLY A 165 -1.29 -5.55 22.19
N VAL A 166 -1.94 -5.31 21.04
CA VAL A 166 -2.57 -6.36 20.24
C VAL A 166 -1.51 -7.39 19.84
N ALA A 167 -1.77 -8.65 20.16
CA ALA A 167 -0.91 -9.76 19.74
C ALA A 167 -1.23 -10.18 18.29
N PRO A 168 -0.24 -10.71 17.54
CA PRO A 168 -0.52 -11.33 16.26
C PRO A 168 -1.54 -12.46 16.43
N LEU A 169 -2.49 -12.56 15.50
CA LEU A 169 -3.36 -13.73 15.35
C LEU A 169 -2.53 -14.96 14.97
N HIS A 170 -1.58 -14.79 14.05
CA HIS A 170 -0.66 -15.83 13.61
C HIS A 170 0.75 -15.29 13.50
N GLN A 171 1.72 -16.17 13.74
CA GLN A 171 3.12 -15.95 13.40
C GLN A 171 3.56 -17.10 12.51
N VAL A 172 4.07 -16.75 11.33
CA VAL A 172 4.40 -17.72 10.27
C VAL A 172 5.84 -17.53 9.85
N THR A 173 6.55 -18.63 9.61
CA THR A 173 7.94 -18.64 9.20
C THR A 173 8.06 -19.38 7.87
N VAL A 174 8.63 -18.72 6.86
CA VAL A 174 8.85 -19.28 5.52
C VAL A 174 10.34 -19.39 5.26
N PRO A 175 10.91 -20.61 5.22
CA PRO A 175 12.34 -20.80 5.01
C PRO A 175 12.76 -20.54 3.56
N GLY A 176 14.02 -20.13 3.38
CA GLY A 176 14.65 -20.05 2.06
C GLY A 176 14.11 -18.93 1.17
N THR A 177 13.69 -17.82 1.79
CA THR A 177 13.21 -16.65 1.06
C THR A 177 14.36 -15.90 0.38
N ASP A 178 14.10 -15.29 -0.77
CA ASP A 178 15.04 -14.36 -1.41
C ASP A 178 14.44 -12.94 -1.57
N SER A 179 13.15 -12.73 -1.28
CA SER A 179 12.48 -11.42 -1.41
C SER A 179 11.40 -11.17 -0.33
N GLY A 180 10.71 -10.03 -0.46
CA GLY A 180 9.68 -9.55 0.47
C GLY A 180 8.35 -10.31 0.38
N ALA A 181 7.35 -9.82 1.10
CA ALA A 181 6.00 -10.37 1.11
C ALA A 181 5.12 -9.60 0.13
N ILE A 182 4.40 -10.31 -0.75
CA ILE A 182 3.49 -9.70 -1.71
C ILE A 182 2.04 -10.10 -1.39
N PRO A 183 1.14 -9.14 -1.12
CA PRO A 183 -0.25 -9.45 -0.78
C PRO A 183 -1.05 -9.86 -2.01
N HIS A 184 -2.00 -10.77 -1.82
CA HIS A 184 -3.13 -10.94 -2.71
C HIS A 184 -4.33 -10.20 -2.12
N ASP A 185 -4.82 -9.16 -2.78
CA ASP A 185 -5.74 -8.22 -2.15
C ASP A 185 -7.12 -8.81 -1.79
N THR A 186 -7.51 -9.96 -2.37
CA THR A 186 -8.91 -10.45 -2.34
C THR A 186 -9.16 -11.85 -1.79
N ASP A 187 -8.13 -12.66 -1.52
CA ASP A 187 -8.32 -14.04 -1.05
C ASP A 187 -7.75 -14.31 0.36
N GLY A 188 -7.29 -13.26 1.04
CA GLY A 188 -6.71 -13.35 2.37
C GLY A 188 -5.33 -13.96 2.39
N THR A 189 -4.61 -13.98 1.27
CA THR A 189 -3.30 -14.61 1.20
C THR A 189 -2.15 -13.62 0.98
N VAL A 190 -0.97 -14.01 1.43
CA VAL A 190 0.29 -13.31 1.18
C VAL A 190 1.29 -14.32 0.65
N ALA A 191 1.97 -13.96 -0.43
CA ALA A 191 2.96 -14.80 -1.05
C ALA A 191 4.37 -14.35 -0.68
N VAL A 192 5.29 -15.30 -0.55
CA VAL A 192 6.71 -15.08 -0.25
C VAL A 192 7.54 -15.87 -1.25
N GLU A 193 8.48 -15.20 -1.91
CA GLU A 193 9.41 -15.85 -2.83
C GLU A 193 10.45 -16.68 -2.12
N THR A 194 10.68 -17.88 -2.64
CA THR A 194 11.62 -18.84 -2.08
C THR A 194 12.51 -19.39 -3.18
N ARG A 195 13.64 -20.00 -2.80
CA ARG A 195 14.54 -20.65 -3.76
C ARG A 195 13.88 -21.74 -4.61
N ASP A 196 12.86 -22.40 -4.07
CA ASP A 196 12.19 -23.53 -4.72
C ASP A 196 10.89 -23.13 -5.45
N GLY A 197 10.58 -21.83 -5.49
CA GLY A 197 9.33 -21.28 -5.98
C GLY A 197 8.73 -20.36 -4.94
N MET A 198 7.58 -20.72 -4.38
CA MET A 198 6.84 -19.84 -3.48
C MET A 198 6.26 -20.54 -2.29
N ALA A 199 6.05 -19.75 -1.24
CA ALA A 199 5.11 -20.07 -0.18
C ALA A 199 3.95 -19.07 -0.20
N VAL A 200 2.73 -19.59 -0.15
CA VAL A 200 1.53 -18.80 0.12
C VAL A 200 1.07 -19.03 1.55
N VAL A 201 0.87 -17.94 2.25
CA VAL A 201 0.39 -17.86 3.63
C VAL A 201 -1.05 -17.40 3.62
N ASP A 202 -1.96 -18.21 4.18
CA ASP A 202 -3.34 -17.81 4.46
C ASP A 202 -3.36 -16.96 5.73
N ALA A 203 -3.64 -15.66 5.60
CA ALA A 203 -3.64 -14.72 6.72
C ALA A 203 -4.76 -15.03 7.73
N ALA A 204 -5.89 -15.60 7.28
CA ALA A 204 -6.98 -15.97 8.18
C ALA A 204 -6.66 -17.26 8.94
N GLY A 205 -6.13 -18.26 8.24
CA GLY A 205 -5.87 -19.60 8.79
C GLY A 205 -4.48 -19.79 9.43
N GLY A 206 -3.51 -18.92 9.13
CA GLY A 206 -2.11 -19.07 9.56
C GLY A 206 -1.38 -20.24 8.90
N THR A 207 -1.97 -20.84 7.85
CA THR A 207 -1.40 -22.01 7.18
C THR A 207 -0.51 -21.58 6.02
N THR A 208 0.51 -22.39 5.73
CA THR A 208 1.42 -22.17 4.61
C THR A 208 1.33 -23.34 3.64
N ARG A 209 1.26 -23.02 2.35
CA ARG A 209 1.36 -24.00 1.27
C ARG A 209 2.52 -23.63 0.36
N SER A 210 3.34 -24.62 0.00
CA SER A 210 4.38 -24.43 -1.01
C SER A 210 3.78 -24.61 -2.40
N SER A 211 4.15 -23.74 -3.32
CA SER A 211 3.87 -23.89 -4.75
C SER A 211 5.18 -24.16 -5.49
N PRO A 212 5.43 -25.43 -5.87
CA PRO A 212 6.69 -25.81 -6.50
C PRO A 212 6.76 -25.24 -7.92
N GLY A 213 7.81 -24.47 -8.19
CA GLY A 213 8.05 -23.90 -9.51
C GLY A 213 9.41 -23.21 -9.55
N LYS A 214 10.42 -23.88 -10.15
CA LYS A 214 11.82 -23.44 -10.19
C LYS A 214 12.10 -22.09 -10.88
N ASN A 215 11.09 -21.27 -11.22
CA ASN A 215 11.26 -19.95 -11.84
C ASN A 215 10.00 -19.02 -11.81
N THR A 216 9.01 -19.11 -10.89
CA THR A 216 7.92 -18.08 -10.86
C THR A 216 7.16 -17.92 -9.52
N PRO A 217 6.94 -16.66 -9.02
CA PRO A 217 6.21 -16.32 -7.78
C PRO A 217 4.67 -16.47 -7.76
N GLU A 218 3.97 -16.67 -6.62
CA GLU A 218 2.60 -17.23 -6.54
C GLU A 218 1.44 -16.26 -6.77
N PHE A 219 1.71 -14.96 -6.77
CA PHE A 219 0.80 -13.94 -7.33
C PHE A 219 1.23 -13.54 -8.75
N MET A 220 2.52 -13.66 -9.09
CA MET A 220 2.95 -13.75 -10.51
C MET A 220 2.52 -15.08 -11.17
N LEU A 221 2.04 -16.07 -10.41
CA LEU A 221 1.74 -17.41 -10.92
C LEU A 221 0.39 -17.45 -11.63
N ARG A 222 -0.49 -16.48 -11.39
CA ARG A 222 -1.68 -16.28 -12.23
C ARG A 222 -1.41 -15.37 -13.41
N VAL A 223 -0.19 -14.94 -13.69
CA VAL A 223 0.06 -14.07 -14.85
C VAL A 223 1.52 -14.20 -15.28
N ARG A 224 1.82 -15.19 -16.12
CA ARG A 224 3.11 -15.22 -16.81
C ARG A 224 3.14 -14.07 -17.80
N SER A 225 3.99 -13.08 -17.57
CA SER A 225 4.48 -12.23 -18.65
C SER A 225 6.00 -12.17 -18.57
N ALA A 226 6.62 -13.34 -18.59
CA ALA A 226 8.06 -13.43 -18.81
C ALA A 226 8.34 -12.97 -20.24
N THR A 227 9.24 -12.02 -20.36
CA THR A 227 9.90 -11.49 -21.57
C THR A 227 9.83 -12.49 -22.74
N TYR A 228 8.72 -12.45 -23.48
CA TYR A 228 8.38 -13.35 -24.59
C TYR A 228 8.33 -14.87 -24.24
N PRO A 229 7.22 -15.61 -24.45
CA PRO A 229 5.86 -15.12 -24.76
C PRO A 229 4.71 -16.02 -24.27
N THR A 230 3.85 -15.54 -23.35
CA THR A 230 2.39 -15.82 -23.28
C THR A 230 1.85 -15.40 -21.91
N LEU A 231 0.80 -14.57 -21.90
CA LEU A 231 -0.08 -14.44 -20.74
C LEU A 231 -0.64 -15.83 -20.36
N ASP A 232 -0.28 -16.33 -19.19
CA ASP A 232 -0.77 -17.60 -18.65
C ASP A 232 -1.08 -17.46 -17.16
N VAL A 233 -2.25 -17.92 -16.75
CA VAL A 233 -2.79 -17.74 -15.42
C VAL A 233 -2.91 -19.07 -14.71
N ALA A 234 -1.84 -19.51 -14.04
CA ALA A 234 -1.77 -20.68 -13.14
C ALA A 234 -2.56 -21.92 -13.61
N ASP A 235 -2.45 -22.32 -14.87
CA ASP A 235 -3.22 -23.43 -15.48
C ASP A 235 -4.75 -23.22 -15.49
N VAL A 236 -5.23 -22.03 -15.11
CA VAL A 236 -6.64 -21.62 -15.11
C VAL A 236 -7.06 -21.16 -16.50
N TRP A 237 -6.29 -20.26 -17.11
CA TRP A 237 -6.56 -19.75 -18.45
C TRP A 237 -5.31 -19.13 -19.08
N THR A 238 -5.26 -19.12 -20.42
CA THR A 238 -4.18 -18.47 -21.17
C THR A 238 -4.71 -17.27 -21.96
N GLY A 239 -3.90 -16.24 -22.16
CA GLY A 239 -4.22 -15.06 -22.96
C GLY A 239 -4.44 -15.39 -24.44
N ARG A 240 -4.09 -16.60 -24.90
CA ARG A 240 -4.48 -17.12 -26.22
C ARG A 240 -5.94 -17.59 -26.27
N GLN A 241 -6.47 -18.09 -25.15
CA GLN A 241 -7.86 -18.55 -25.04
C GLN A 241 -8.81 -17.40 -24.71
N GLN A 242 -8.32 -16.38 -24.02
CA GLN A 242 -9.11 -15.24 -23.54
C GLN A 242 -8.69 -13.95 -24.26
N VAL A 243 -8.85 -13.90 -25.58
CA VAL A 243 -8.53 -12.70 -26.37
C VAL A 243 -9.72 -11.73 -26.31
N PRO A 244 -9.52 -10.46 -25.91
CA PRO A 244 -10.60 -9.49 -25.89
C PRO A 244 -11.10 -9.14 -27.30
N PRO A 245 -12.37 -8.68 -27.45
CA PRO A 245 -12.88 -8.20 -28.72
C PRO A 245 -11.99 -7.10 -29.32
N GLY A 246 -11.75 -7.18 -30.63
CA GLY A 246 -10.89 -6.25 -31.36
C GLY A 246 -9.40 -6.58 -31.34
N ALA A 247 -8.98 -7.60 -30.58
CA ALA A 247 -7.57 -8.00 -30.46
C ALA A 247 -7.23 -9.29 -31.21
N VAL A 248 -5.93 -9.58 -31.34
CA VAL A 248 -5.39 -10.87 -31.79
C VAL A 248 -4.52 -11.49 -30.69
N SER A 249 -4.45 -12.82 -30.63
CA SER A 249 -3.66 -13.53 -29.62
C SER A 249 -2.15 -13.43 -29.84
N ASP A 250 -1.76 -13.27 -31.10
CA ASP A 250 -0.39 -13.31 -31.61
C ASP A 250 -0.43 -12.67 -33.00
N ASP A 251 0.34 -11.61 -33.25
CA ASP A 251 0.53 -11.05 -34.59
C ASP A 251 1.90 -11.42 -35.21
N GLY A 252 2.66 -12.27 -34.51
CA GLY A 252 4.01 -12.68 -34.87
C GLY A 252 5.11 -11.86 -34.20
N MET A 253 4.85 -10.61 -33.80
CA MET A 253 5.81 -9.77 -33.06
C MET A 253 5.40 -9.63 -31.58
N ASP A 254 4.10 -9.48 -31.31
CA ASP A 254 3.54 -9.20 -29.99
C ASP A 254 2.38 -10.15 -29.62
N LYS A 255 2.16 -10.28 -28.31
CA LYS A 255 1.13 -11.17 -27.72
C LYS A 255 0.45 -10.50 -26.54
N GLY A 256 -0.51 -11.23 -25.95
CA GLY A 256 -1.09 -10.87 -24.65
C GLY A 256 -0.01 -10.68 -23.58
N VAL A 257 0.06 -9.48 -23.02
CA VAL A 257 0.97 -9.07 -21.94
C VAL A 257 0.13 -8.55 -20.79
N ALA A 258 0.49 -8.91 -19.58
CA ALA A 258 -0.23 -8.45 -18.41
C ALA A 258 0.61 -7.52 -17.55
N TYR A 259 -0.12 -6.66 -16.84
CA TYR A 259 0.42 -5.48 -16.19
C TYR A 259 0.23 -5.48 -14.68
N GLY A 260 -0.91 -5.98 -14.21
CA GLY A 260 -1.10 -6.18 -12.78
C GLY A 260 -2.48 -6.70 -12.41
N VAL A 261 -2.58 -7.13 -11.16
CA VAL A 261 -3.78 -7.72 -10.56
C VAL A 261 -4.20 -6.87 -9.38
N ARG A 262 -5.48 -6.49 -9.31
CA ARG A 262 -6.08 -5.82 -8.14
C ARG A 262 -7.55 -6.16 -8.02
N GLY A 263 -8.03 -6.42 -6.81
CA GLY A 263 -9.46 -6.61 -6.55
C GLY A 263 -10.12 -7.75 -7.32
N GLY A 264 -9.40 -8.84 -7.61
CA GLY A 264 -9.90 -9.94 -8.43
C GLY A 264 -9.92 -9.64 -9.93
N TYR A 265 -9.30 -8.54 -10.37
CA TYR A 265 -9.16 -8.16 -11.76
C TYR A 265 -7.71 -8.22 -12.22
N LEU A 266 -7.50 -8.66 -13.46
CA LEU A 266 -6.22 -8.59 -14.16
C LEU A 266 -6.29 -7.55 -15.27
N VAL A 267 -5.33 -6.63 -15.30
CA VAL A 267 -5.12 -5.73 -16.44
C VAL A 267 -4.10 -6.33 -17.39
N ALA A 268 -4.47 -6.41 -18.66
CA ALA A 268 -3.62 -6.92 -19.71
C ALA A 268 -3.87 -6.20 -21.04
N ARG A 269 -2.97 -6.35 -21.99
CA ARG A 269 -3.10 -5.82 -23.34
C ARG A 269 -2.77 -6.88 -24.39
N TRP A 270 -3.31 -6.69 -25.58
CA TRP A 270 -3.06 -7.51 -26.76
C TRP A 270 -2.88 -6.61 -28.00
N PRO A 271 -2.19 -7.07 -29.04
CA PRO A 271 -2.20 -6.37 -30.33
C PRO A 271 -3.63 -6.25 -30.89
N SER A 272 -3.94 -5.12 -31.54
CA SER A 272 -5.23 -4.90 -32.20
C SER A 272 -5.33 -5.64 -33.54
N LYS A 273 -6.53 -6.03 -33.95
CA LYS A 273 -6.80 -6.54 -35.31
C LYS A 273 -6.51 -5.48 -36.38
N ASN A 274 -6.10 -5.94 -37.57
CA ASN A 274 -5.94 -5.17 -38.81
C ASN A 274 -4.96 -3.99 -38.69
N GLN A 275 -3.79 -4.21 -38.09
CA GLN A 275 -2.75 -3.20 -38.04
C GLN A 275 -1.74 -3.34 -39.16
N ASP A 276 -1.44 -2.22 -39.80
CA ASP A 276 -0.22 -2.08 -40.56
C ASP A 276 0.91 -1.85 -39.56
N HIS A 277 1.84 -2.80 -39.46
CA HIS A 277 3.09 -2.59 -38.75
C HIS A 277 3.87 -1.51 -39.49
N THR A 278 3.69 -0.24 -39.14
CA THR A 278 4.54 0.81 -39.69
C THR A 278 5.96 0.56 -39.18
N VAL A 279 6.88 0.38 -40.12
CA VAL A 279 8.27 -0.08 -39.97
C VAL A 279 9.10 0.79 -39.00
N SER A 280 8.55 1.89 -38.49
CA SER A 280 9.16 2.78 -37.50
C SER A 280 8.94 2.36 -36.03
N GLY A 281 8.22 1.27 -35.73
CA GLY A 281 8.30 0.59 -34.42
C GLY A 281 7.81 1.37 -33.19
N LEU A 282 7.10 2.48 -33.36
CA LEU A 282 6.78 3.39 -32.25
C LEU A 282 5.29 3.63 -32.00
N ALA A 283 4.35 3.10 -32.79
CA ALA A 283 2.92 3.28 -32.54
C ALA A 283 2.14 2.02 -32.90
N MET A 284 2.18 1.02 -32.03
CA MET A 284 1.25 -0.11 -32.12
C MET A 284 -0.02 0.25 -31.35
N ASN A 285 -1.20 0.05 -31.94
CA ASN A 285 -2.44 0.21 -31.17
C ASN A 285 -2.73 -1.10 -30.46
N TYR A 286 -2.87 -1.01 -29.15
CA TYR A 286 -3.14 -2.16 -28.32
C TYR A 286 -4.61 -2.17 -27.91
N VAL A 287 -5.18 -3.34 -27.75
CA VAL A 287 -6.42 -3.52 -27.00
C VAL A 287 -6.05 -3.82 -25.56
N TRP A 288 -6.35 -2.89 -24.67
CA TRP A 288 -6.25 -3.08 -23.24
C TRP A 288 -7.54 -3.67 -22.72
N ALA A 289 -7.44 -4.61 -21.78
CA ALA A 289 -8.58 -5.29 -21.21
C ALA A 289 -8.40 -5.54 -19.73
N VAL A 290 -9.53 -5.54 -19.04
CA VAL A 290 -9.66 -5.98 -17.65
C VAL A 290 -10.33 -7.34 -17.68
N HIS A 291 -9.68 -8.33 -17.09
CA HIS A 291 -10.14 -9.71 -17.00
C HIS A 291 -10.58 -10.02 -15.59
N ASP A 292 -11.63 -10.82 -15.44
CA ASP A 292 -11.88 -11.52 -14.18
C ASP A 292 -10.70 -12.48 -13.93
N GLU A 293 -9.98 -12.31 -12.83
CA GLU A 293 -8.75 -13.05 -12.55
C GLU A 293 -8.99 -14.57 -12.50
N ARG A 294 -10.14 -14.97 -11.95
CA ARG A 294 -10.48 -16.37 -11.71
C ARG A 294 -10.86 -17.12 -12.98
N THR A 295 -11.54 -16.48 -13.91
CA THR A 295 -12.07 -17.13 -15.12
C THR A 295 -11.35 -16.72 -16.38
N GLY A 296 -10.61 -15.62 -16.33
CA GLY A 296 -9.97 -14.99 -17.47
C GLY A 296 -10.91 -14.34 -18.45
N LYS A 297 -12.21 -14.33 -18.18
CA LYS A 297 -13.15 -13.69 -19.09
C LYS A 297 -12.88 -12.18 -19.11
N PRO A 298 -12.75 -11.56 -20.29
CA PRO A 298 -12.67 -10.11 -20.38
C PRO A 298 -13.96 -9.51 -19.77
N ALA A 299 -13.81 -8.77 -18.68
CA ALA A 299 -14.89 -7.97 -18.11
C ALA A 299 -15.18 -6.79 -19.04
N PHE A 300 -14.13 -6.20 -19.60
CA PHE A 300 -14.20 -5.06 -20.51
C PHE A 300 -12.87 -4.88 -21.29
N SER A 301 -12.91 -4.22 -22.45
CA SER A 301 -11.72 -3.84 -23.22
C SER A 301 -11.87 -2.51 -23.96
N VAL A 302 -10.75 -1.84 -24.19
CA VAL A 302 -10.64 -0.57 -24.91
C VAL A 302 -9.49 -0.65 -25.91
N LYS A 303 -9.70 -0.12 -27.12
CA LYS A 303 -8.63 0.08 -28.10
C LYS A 303 -7.91 1.39 -27.79
N CYS A 304 -6.60 1.33 -27.67
CA CYS A 304 -5.74 2.48 -27.41
C CYS A 304 -4.79 2.70 -28.58
N ASP A 305 -4.84 3.88 -29.17
CA ASP A 305 -3.88 4.32 -30.20
C ASP A 305 -2.71 5.07 -29.52
N GLY A 306 -1.49 4.94 -30.07
CA GLY A 306 -0.32 5.73 -29.65
C GLY A 306 0.38 5.30 -28.34
N LEU A 307 -0.01 4.19 -27.72
CA LEU A 307 0.73 3.64 -26.57
C LEU A 307 1.98 2.90 -27.06
N THR A 308 3.13 3.59 -27.02
CA THR A 308 4.42 3.01 -27.41
C THR A 308 4.90 2.02 -26.35
N ASP A 309 5.55 0.93 -26.75
CA ASP A 309 6.19 -0.07 -25.88
C ASP A 309 7.38 0.44 -25.06
N ALA A 310 7.69 1.74 -25.13
CA ALA A 310 9.01 2.26 -24.82
C ALA A 310 9.45 2.11 -23.34
N LEU A 311 8.56 1.72 -22.44
CA LEU A 311 8.88 1.28 -21.09
C LEU A 311 7.87 0.20 -20.68
N PRO A 312 8.16 -0.71 -19.73
CA PRO A 312 7.11 -1.52 -19.15
C PRO A 312 6.03 -0.55 -18.67
N ALA A 313 4.92 -0.46 -19.41
CA ALA A 313 3.72 0.16 -18.88
C ALA A 313 3.44 -0.51 -17.53
N GLY A 314 2.89 0.27 -16.62
CA GLY A 314 3.23 0.15 -15.21
C GLY A 314 3.18 -1.26 -14.63
N GLY A 315 4.18 -1.59 -13.81
CA GLY A 315 4.22 -2.88 -13.12
C GLY A 315 3.03 -3.04 -12.18
N GLU A 316 2.98 -4.13 -11.43
CA GLU A 316 1.89 -4.38 -10.48
C GLU A 316 1.67 -3.21 -9.49
N ALA A 317 2.74 -2.48 -9.17
CA ALA A 317 2.73 -1.28 -8.33
C ALA A 317 1.91 -0.11 -8.92
N ASP A 318 1.75 -0.06 -10.24
CA ASP A 318 1.01 1.00 -10.94
C ASP A 318 -0.45 0.61 -11.21
N THR A 319 -0.85 -0.63 -10.90
CA THR A 319 -2.25 -1.05 -10.95
C THR A 319 -2.92 -0.68 -9.63
N LEU A 320 -3.90 0.22 -9.70
CA LEU A 320 -4.58 0.77 -8.53
C LEU A 320 -6.09 0.67 -8.74
N LEU A 321 -6.80 0.24 -7.70
CA LEU A 321 -8.26 0.07 -7.68
C LEU A 321 -8.83 0.98 -6.58
N SER A 322 -9.92 1.67 -6.87
CA SER A 322 -10.66 2.41 -5.84
C SER A 322 -11.23 1.45 -4.79
N ASP A 323 -11.37 1.89 -3.53
CA ASP A 323 -11.82 1.02 -2.42
C ASP A 323 -13.23 0.44 -2.63
N ASN A 324 -14.08 1.14 -3.40
CA ASN A 324 -15.40 0.62 -3.80
C ASN A 324 -15.35 -0.41 -4.94
N GLY A 325 -14.15 -0.76 -5.44
CA GLY A 325 -13.92 -1.74 -6.49
C GLY A 325 -14.40 -1.32 -7.88
N ARG A 326 -14.81 -0.06 -8.09
CA ARG A 326 -15.43 0.39 -9.34
C ARG A 326 -14.44 0.93 -10.36
N TYR A 327 -13.41 1.64 -9.91
CA TYR A 327 -12.52 2.37 -10.80
C TYR A 327 -11.11 1.83 -10.72
N LEU A 328 -10.51 1.54 -11.87
CA LEU A 328 -9.17 0.97 -11.95
C LEU A 328 -8.30 1.85 -12.84
N VAL A 329 -7.06 2.10 -12.42
CA VAL A 329 -6.03 2.73 -13.25
C VAL A 329 -4.82 1.81 -13.34
N ASN A 330 -4.16 1.81 -14.50
CA ASN A 330 -2.85 1.19 -14.70
C ASN A 330 -2.04 2.10 -15.63
N GLY A 331 -1.12 2.88 -15.06
CA GLY A 331 -0.29 3.81 -15.81
C GLY A 331 -1.11 4.74 -16.72
N ASP A 332 -1.11 4.46 -18.03
CA ASP A 332 -1.72 5.29 -19.07
C ASP A 332 -3.17 4.92 -19.41
N VAL A 333 -3.74 3.90 -18.76
CA VAL A 333 -5.13 3.47 -18.96
C VAL A 333 -5.95 3.57 -17.69
N ALA A 334 -7.23 3.88 -17.86
CA ALA A 334 -8.17 4.01 -16.75
C ALA A 334 -9.55 3.44 -17.13
N PHE A 335 -10.23 2.85 -16.16
CA PHE A 335 -11.45 2.07 -16.36
C PHE A 335 -12.53 2.42 -15.33
N ASP A 336 -13.78 2.53 -15.79
CA ASP A 336 -14.98 2.40 -14.96
C ASP A 336 -15.54 0.99 -15.20
N LEU A 337 -15.29 0.10 -14.24
CA LEU A 337 -15.62 -1.32 -14.32
C LEU A 337 -17.13 -1.56 -14.30
N GLN A 338 -17.88 -0.69 -13.61
CA GLN A 338 -19.34 -0.79 -13.55
C GLN A 338 -19.99 -0.29 -14.85
N ALA A 339 -19.53 0.86 -15.36
CA ALA A 339 -20.05 1.42 -16.61
C ALA A 339 -19.50 0.69 -17.85
N LYS A 340 -18.49 -0.20 -17.67
CA LYS A 340 -17.76 -0.87 -18.75
C LYS A 340 -17.23 0.15 -19.75
N LYS A 341 -16.47 1.11 -19.25
CA LYS A 341 -15.78 2.13 -20.04
C LYS A 341 -14.31 2.12 -19.72
N GLY A 342 -13.49 2.47 -20.72
CA GLY A 342 -12.07 2.64 -20.54
C GLY A 342 -11.56 3.78 -21.41
N TYR A 343 -10.44 4.33 -20.99
CA TYR A 343 -9.86 5.54 -21.52
C TYR A 343 -8.35 5.37 -21.61
N CYS A 344 -7.77 5.85 -22.71
CA CYS A 344 -6.35 5.72 -22.99
C CYS A 344 -5.72 7.11 -23.03
N PHE A 345 -4.62 7.26 -22.31
CA PHE A 345 -3.88 8.51 -22.16
C PHE A 345 -2.42 8.38 -22.59
N GLY A 346 -2.17 7.50 -23.56
CA GLY A 346 -0.93 7.49 -24.30
C GLY A 346 -0.68 8.81 -25.02
N GLU A 347 0.61 9.11 -25.19
CA GLU A 347 1.06 10.22 -26.02
C GLU A 347 0.68 9.99 -27.49
N THR A 348 0.26 11.06 -28.17
CA THR A 348 -0.06 11.06 -29.60
C THR A 348 0.52 12.34 -30.21
N GLU A 349 0.52 12.46 -31.54
CA GLU A 349 0.94 13.68 -32.23
C GLU A 349 0.19 14.94 -31.77
N SER A 350 -1.03 14.79 -31.27
CA SER A 350 -1.91 15.91 -30.89
C SER A 350 -2.15 16.04 -29.37
N ARG A 351 -1.62 15.13 -28.56
CA ARG A 351 -1.93 15.05 -27.13
C ARG A 351 -0.77 14.47 -26.34
N ALA A 352 -0.39 15.16 -25.27
CA ALA A 352 0.58 14.67 -24.32
C ALA A 352 0.10 13.40 -23.57
N GLY A 353 1.03 12.51 -23.24
CA GLY A 353 0.75 11.32 -22.44
C GLY A 353 0.52 11.66 -20.96
N VAL A 354 -0.31 10.87 -20.26
CA VAL A 354 -0.59 11.03 -18.83
C VAL A 354 -0.50 9.68 -18.12
N LYS A 355 0.30 9.63 -17.04
CA LYS A 355 0.38 8.48 -16.13
C LYS A 355 -0.39 8.76 -14.83
N PHE A 356 -1.38 7.92 -14.56
CA PHE A 356 -2.17 7.97 -13.33
C PHE A 356 -1.46 7.26 -12.18
N LYS A 357 -1.59 7.84 -10.99
CA LYS A 357 -0.98 7.38 -9.73
C LYS A 357 -2.00 7.08 -8.63
N GLY A 358 -3.28 7.17 -8.95
CA GLY A 358 -4.35 6.93 -7.99
C GLY A 358 -5.71 7.26 -8.57
N VAL A 359 -6.73 6.68 -7.94
CA VAL A 359 -8.14 6.92 -8.27
C VAL A 359 -8.96 6.88 -6.99
N ASP A 360 -9.84 7.86 -6.81
CA ASP A 360 -10.73 7.92 -5.65
C ASP A 360 -12.07 7.21 -5.90
N ASN A 361 -12.88 7.09 -4.84
CA ASN A 361 -14.19 6.44 -4.91
C ASN A 361 -15.23 7.22 -5.72
N SER A 362 -14.98 8.49 -6.06
CA SER A 362 -15.87 9.28 -6.94
C SER A 362 -15.64 8.95 -8.41
N GLY A 363 -14.49 8.36 -8.74
CA GLY A 363 -14.07 8.08 -10.11
C GLY A 363 -13.15 9.16 -10.67
N THR A 364 -12.54 9.97 -9.82
CA THR A 364 -11.51 10.91 -10.26
C THR A 364 -10.14 10.24 -10.17
N ALA A 365 -9.50 10.06 -11.32
CA ALA A 365 -8.12 9.57 -11.41
C ALA A 365 -7.13 10.75 -11.46
N TYR A 366 -6.02 10.64 -10.74
CA TYR A 366 -5.02 11.69 -10.60
C TYR A 366 -3.69 11.23 -11.23
N GLY A 367 -3.11 12.07 -12.08
CA GLY A 367 -1.92 11.71 -12.84
C GLY A 367 -1.05 12.89 -13.23
N ALA A 368 0.09 12.59 -13.83
CA ALA A 368 1.06 13.57 -14.32
C ALA A 368 1.28 13.39 -15.82
N VAL A 369 1.45 14.52 -16.52
CA VAL A 369 1.87 14.54 -17.93
C VAL A 369 3.29 13.98 -18.05
N THR A 370 3.51 13.08 -19.01
CA THR A 370 4.81 12.41 -19.22
C THR A 370 5.58 12.91 -20.44
N THR A 371 4.96 13.74 -21.27
CA THR A 371 5.57 14.24 -22.51
C THR A 371 6.69 15.23 -22.22
N SER A 372 7.84 15.03 -22.86
CA SER A 372 9.03 15.86 -22.66
C SER A 372 8.73 17.33 -22.92
N GLY A 373 9.14 18.21 -21.99
CA GLY A 373 8.91 19.66 -22.10
C GLY A 373 7.53 20.13 -21.66
N SER A 374 6.63 19.23 -21.27
CA SER A 374 5.35 19.55 -20.64
C SER A 374 5.36 19.10 -19.18
N ALA A 375 5.07 20.03 -18.26
CA ALA A 375 4.82 19.71 -16.85
C ALA A 375 3.37 20.06 -16.56
N GLY A 376 2.60 19.08 -16.11
CA GLY A 376 1.19 19.27 -15.82
C GLY A 376 0.65 18.16 -14.94
N LEU A 377 -0.23 18.52 -14.02
CA LEU A 377 -0.95 17.59 -13.18
C LEU A 377 -2.39 17.52 -13.68
N VAL A 378 -2.96 16.32 -13.72
CA VAL A 378 -4.23 16.06 -14.37
C VAL A 378 -5.16 15.33 -13.42
N ALA A 379 -6.42 15.78 -13.38
CA ALA A 379 -7.54 15.02 -12.84
C ALA A 379 -8.45 14.58 -13.99
N LEU A 380 -8.80 13.30 -14.01
CA LEU A 380 -9.69 12.68 -14.98
C LEU A 380 -10.96 12.21 -14.27
N ASP A 381 -12.11 12.69 -14.71
CA ASP A 381 -13.40 12.12 -14.33
C ASP A 381 -13.70 10.90 -15.20
N LEU A 382 -13.72 9.70 -14.62
CA LEU A 382 -13.97 8.44 -15.33
C LEU A 382 -15.42 8.21 -15.71
N ALA A 383 -16.38 8.94 -15.13
CA ALA A 383 -17.77 8.84 -15.57
C ALA A 383 -17.94 9.50 -16.96
N THR A 384 -17.22 10.61 -17.19
CA THR A 384 -17.32 11.43 -18.40
C THR A 384 -16.17 11.25 -19.38
N GLY A 385 -15.00 10.78 -18.92
CA GLY A 385 -13.76 10.75 -19.68
C GLY A 385 -13.08 12.10 -19.83
N LYS A 386 -13.56 13.14 -19.12
CA LYS A 386 -13.04 14.50 -19.24
C LYS A 386 -11.85 14.70 -18.31
N SER A 387 -10.73 15.11 -18.89
CA SER A 387 -9.56 15.55 -18.12
C SER A 387 -9.61 17.06 -17.85
N THR A 388 -9.03 17.44 -16.72
CA THR A 388 -8.83 18.82 -16.30
C THR A 388 -7.42 18.97 -15.75
N GLU A 389 -6.76 20.07 -16.12
CA GLU A 389 -5.48 20.42 -15.54
C GLU A 389 -5.69 20.90 -14.09
N LEU A 390 -4.88 20.39 -13.18
CA LEU A 390 -4.85 20.84 -11.79
C LEU A 390 -3.97 22.08 -11.67
N ASP A 391 -4.28 22.95 -10.70
CA ASP A 391 -3.43 24.10 -10.35
C ASP A 391 -2.01 23.59 -10.05
N ALA A 392 -0.99 24.25 -10.60
CA ALA A 392 0.41 23.86 -10.45
C ALA A 392 0.88 23.73 -8.99
N ASN A 393 0.16 24.33 -8.04
CA ASN A 393 0.45 24.26 -6.61
C ASN A 393 -0.34 23.16 -5.87
N VAL A 394 -1.10 22.32 -6.58
CA VAL A 394 -1.79 21.14 -6.01
C VAL A 394 -0.91 19.93 -6.25
N PRO A 395 -0.12 19.45 -5.27
CA PRO A 395 0.68 18.26 -5.44
C PRO A 395 -0.21 17.03 -5.70
N LEU A 396 0.33 16.04 -6.42
CA LEU A 396 -0.30 14.74 -6.51
C LEU A 396 -0.10 13.97 -5.19
N PRO A 397 -1.12 13.24 -4.72
CA PRO A 397 -0.93 12.25 -3.69
C PRO A 397 0.13 11.22 -4.13
N THR A 398 0.99 10.81 -3.20
CA THR A 398 1.87 9.64 -3.40
C THR A 398 1.04 8.38 -3.55
N ARG A 399 -0.11 8.33 -2.86
CA ARG A 399 -1.10 7.26 -2.99
C ARG A 399 -2.51 7.81 -2.78
N VAL A 400 -3.47 7.28 -3.53
CA VAL A 400 -4.90 7.46 -3.28
C VAL A 400 -5.50 6.08 -3.04
N THR A 401 -6.22 5.93 -1.93
CA THR A 401 -6.95 4.71 -1.58
C THR A 401 -8.34 5.12 -1.10
N GLY A 402 -9.34 4.87 -1.94
CA GLY A 402 -10.74 5.19 -1.72
C GLY A 402 -10.99 6.64 -1.37
N ASP A 403 -11.20 6.90 -0.07
CA ASP A 403 -11.56 8.22 0.47
C ASP A 403 -10.35 8.92 1.11
N VAL A 404 -9.12 8.58 0.74
CA VAL A 404 -7.94 9.15 1.40
C VAL A 404 -6.83 9.42 0.40
N ALA A 405 -6.23 10.61 0.51
CA ALA A 405 -5.00 10.97 -0.17
C ALA A 405 -3.82 10.98 0.82
N LEU A 406 -2.79 10.21 0.50
CA LEU A 406 -1.54 10.14 1.26
C LEU A 406 -0.46 10.94 0.53
N TYR A 407 0.22 11.81 1.28
CA TYR A 407 1.36 12.59 0.81
C TYR A 407 2.56 12.27 1.70
N GLU A 408 3.58 11.69 1.10
CA GLU A 408 4.87 11.59 1.76
C GLU A 408 5.54 12.96 1.72
N ALA A 409 6.02 13.42 2.87
CA ALA A 409 6.70 14.71 2.90
C ALA A 409 8.05 14.58 2.21
N THR A 410 8.33 15.48 1.28
CA THR A 410 9.71 15.70 0.84
C THR A 410 10.42 16.44 1.98
N PRO A 411 11.55 15.95 2.52
CA PRO A 411 12.31 16.71 3.50
C PRO A 411 12.59 18.09 2.92
N LEU A 412 12.24 19.16 3.65
CA LEU A 412 12.58 20.52 3.22
C LEU A 412 14.09 20.59 3.03
N ASN A 413 14.53 21.12 1.89
CA ASN A 413 15.92 21.54 1.69
C ASN A 413 16.28 22.48 2.86
N GLU A 414 17.41 22.25 3.53
CA GLU A 414 17.88 22.97 4.74
C GLU A 414 17.97 24.51 4.61
N LYS A 415 17.64 25.09 3.45
CA LYS A 415 17.83 26.50 3.14
C LYS A 415 16.67 27.42 3.53
N ASP A 416 15.56 26.93 4.07
CA ASP A 416 14.46 27.78 4.55
C ASP A 416 14.15 27.60 6.05
N PRO A 417 14.89 28.28 6.93
CA PRO A 417 14.75 28.17 8.39
C PRO A 417 13.52 28.90 8.96
N GLY A 418 12.64 29.47 8.12
CA GLY A 418 11.46 30.24 8.54
C GLY A 418 10.14 29.45 8.62
N ALA A 419 10.10 28.18 8.23
CA ALA A 419 8.89 27.38 8.27
C ALA A 419 8.53 26.95 9.72
N GLU A 420 7.34 27.34 10.17
CA GLU A 420 6.71 26.93 11.44
C GLU A 420 6.70 25.39 11.66
N PRO A 421 6.42 24.87 12.89
CA PRO A 421 6.70 23.50 13.37
C PRO A 421 5.98 22.32 12.67
N ALA A 422 5.47 22.51 11.45
CA ALA A 422 5.28 21.43 10.47
C ALA A 422 6.61 20.76 10.02
N THR A 423 7.74 21.15 10.60
CA THR A 423 9.11 20.86 10.16
C THR A 423 9.56 19.40 10.18
N HIS A 424 8.71 18.44 10.57
CA HIS A 424 9.07 17.01 10.50
C HIS A 424 7.88 16.07 10.23
N ALA A 425 6.78 16.55 9.64
CA ALA A 425 5.79 15.59 9.14
C ALA A 425 6.47 14.72 8.07
N ILE A 426 6.34 13.40 8.17
CA ILE A 426 6.85 12.44 7.17
C ILE A 426 5.72 11.91 6.29
N LEU A 427 4.49 12.03 6.77
CA LEU A 427 3.26 11.66 6.07
C LEU A 427 2.16 12.64 6.44
N SER A 428 1.42 13.12 5.44
CA SER A 428 0.15 13.80 5.61
C SER A 428 -0.97 13.00 4.96
N VAL A 429 -2.10 12.92 5.64
CA VAL A 429 -3.26 12.13 5.24
C VAL A 429 -4.47 13.05 5.18
N TYR A 430 -5.16 13.08 4.04
CA TYR A 430 -6.34 13.91 3.84
C TYR A 430 -7.55 13.05 3.47
N PRO A 431 -8.64 13.08 4.26
CA PRO A 431 -9.84 12.35 3.92
C PRO A 431 -10.59 12.98 2.76
N GLY A 432 -11.44 12.19 2.11
CA GLY A 432 -12.43 12.61 1.13
C GLY A 432 -13.47 13.51 1.78
N ARG A 433 -14.10 14.35 0.96
CA ARG A 433 -15.12 15.32 1.39
C ARG A 433 -16.47 14.70 1.73
#